data_AF-A0AAU4THY2-F1
#
_entry.id   AF-A0AAU4THY2-F1
#
_cell.length_a   1.000
_cell.length_b   1.000
_cell.length_c   1.000
_cell.angle_alpha   90.00
_cell.angle_beta   90.00
_cell.angle_gamma   90.00
#
_symmetry.space_group_name_H-M   'P 1'
#
loop_
_entity.id
_entity.type
_entity.pdbx_description
1 polymer ?
#
loop_
_entity_poly.entity_id
_entity_poly.type
_entity_poly.pdbx_seq_one_letter_code
_entity_poly.pdbx_strand_id
1 'polypeptide(L)' 'MYSGKLRVRPAHFDTDEDQRDWLGVSQMYGGIYLVGDHWALSASPRSAMEAARDKLGGTIEETDAYGASPSAA' A
#
# COMPACT_ATOMS: atom_id res chain seq x y z
N MET A 1 15.77 3.04 23.11
CA MET A 1 15.84 3.88 21.90
C MET A 1 15.39 3.04 20.72
N TYR A 2 14.11 3.10 20.35
CA TYR A 2 13.65 2.45 19.11
C TYR A 2 14.00 3.38 17.95
N SER A 3 15.10 3.09 17.24
CA SER A 3 15.32 3.67 15.92
C SER A 3 14.14 3.27 15.05
N GLY A 4 13.26 4.23 14.77
CA GLY A 4 12.19 4.13 13.77
C GLY A 4 12.80 3.97 12.39
N LYS A 5 13.33 2.78 12.13
CA LYS A 5 13.73 2.35 10.80
C LYS A 5 12.44 2.29 10.01
N LEU A 6 12.27 3.19 9.05
CA LEU A 6 11.14 3.18 8.12
C LEU A 6 11.06 1.77 7.53
N ARG A 7 10.11 0.96 8.02
CA ARG A 7 9.96 -0.43 7.60
C ARG A 7 9.17 -0.42 6.31
N VAL A 8 9.87 -0.09 5.23
CA VAL A 8 9.38 -0.30 3.88
C VAL A 8 9.26 -1.82 3.71
N ARG A 9 8.03 -2.34 3.60
CA ARG A 9 7.78 -3.75 3.31
C ARG A 9 7.35 -3.88 1.85
N PRO A 10 8.27 -4.22 0.93
CA PRO A 10 7.86 -4.59 -0.42
C PRO A 10 7.15 -5.95 -0.35
N ALA A 11 5.91 -5.98 -0.84
CA ALA A 11 5.19 -7.21 -1.12
C ALA A 11 5.34 -7.51 -2.62
N HIS A 12 5.72 -8.76 -2.94
CA HIS A 12 5.76 -9.26 -4.30
C HIS A 12 4.68 -10.33 -4.45
N PHE A 13 3.98 -10.34 -5.57
CA PHE A 13 2.85 -11.22 -5.83
C PHE A 13 3.11 -12.04 -7.08
N ASP A 14 2.71 -13.31 -7.05
CA ASP A 14 2.82 -14.21 -8.20
C ASP A 14 1.75 -13.88 -9.25
N THR A 15 0.56 -13.46 -8.79
CA THR A 15 -0.58 -13.09 -9.63
C THR A 15 -1.12 -11.69 -9.29
N ASP A 16 -1.81 -11.08 -10.25
CA ASP A 16 -2.51 -9.80 -10.06
C ASP A 16 -3.66 -9.94 -9.03
N GLU A 17 -4.31 -11.11 -8.95
CA GLU A 17 -5.39 -11.40 -7.99
C GLU A 17 -4.88 -11.39 -6.55
N ASP A 18 -3.75 -12.04 -6.27
CA ASP A 18 -3.09 -12.02 -4.95
C ASP A 18 -2.71 -10.58 -4.54
N GLN A 19 -2.24 -9.77 -5.50
CA GLN A 19 -1.92 -8.36 -5.23
C GLN A 19 -3.19 -7.59 -4.86
N ARG A 20 -4.28 -7.77 -5.61
CA ARG A 20 -5.55 -7.06 -5.39
C ARG A 20 -6.18 -7.45 -4.05
N ASP A 21 -6.17 -8.73 -3.69
CA ASP A 21 -6.67 -9.22 -2.40
C ASP A 21 -5.89 -8.61 -1.23
N TRP A 22 -4.56 -8.68 -1.30
CA TRP A 22 -3.70 -8.07 -0.29
C TRP A 22 -3.91 -6.55 -0.19
N LEU A 23 -4.06 -5.86 -1.32
CA LEU A 23 -4.31 -4.42 -1.34
C LEU A 23 -5.67 -4.09 -0.73
N GLY A 24 -6.71 -4.89 -1.00
CA GLY A 24 -8.03 -4.75 -0.39
C GLY A 24 -7.98 -4.83 1.14
N VAL A 25 -7.30 -5.85 1.67
CA VAL A 25 -7.12 -6.03 3.11
C VAL A 25 -6.22 -4.95 3.71
N SER A 26 -5.15 -4.56 3.00
CA SER A 26 -4.20 -3.56 3.47
C SER A 26 -4.82 -2.17 3.56
N GLN A 27 -5.59 -1.77 2.54
CA GLN A 27 -6.29 -0.48 2.52
C GLN A 27 -7.27 -0.33 3.70
N MET A 28 -7.83 -1.42 4.22
CA MET A 28 -8.70 -1.37 5.41
C MET A 28 -7.98 -0.84 6.66
N TYR A 29 -6.65 -0.97 6.73
CA TYR A 29 -5.85 -0.41 7.82
C TYR A 29 -5.54 1.08 7.64
N GLY A 30 -5.86 1.64 6.47
CA GLY A 30 -5.54 3.00 6.09
C GLY A 30 -4.07 3.21 5.78
N GLY A 31 -3.80 4.24 4.97
CA GLY A 31 -2.43 4.63 4.62
C GLY A 31 -2.25 4.81 3.13
N ILE A 32 -0.98 5.00 2.76
CA ILE A 32 -0.59 5.29 1.38
C ILE A 32 0.13 4.06 0.85
N TYR A 33 -0.36 3.57 -0.29
CA TYR A 33 0.15 2.40 -0.98
C TYR A 33 0.65 2.80 -2.37
N LEU A 34 1.79 2.26 -2.79
CA LEU A 34 2.31 2.41 -4.14
C LEU A 34 2.26 1.03 -4.79
N VAL A 35 1.48 0.92 -5.85
CA VAL A 35 1.23 -0.34 -6.53
C VAL A 35 1.88 -0.31 -7.90
N GLY A 36 2.70 -1.31 -8.19
CA GLY A 36 3.27 -1.54 -9.52
C GLY A 36 2.96 -2.95 -10.02
N ASP A 37 3.59 -3.33 -11.13
CA ASP A 37 3.41 -4.63 -11.77
C ASP A 37 3.83 -5.76 -10.82
N HIS A 38 2.86 -6.50 -10.27
CA HIS A 38 3.10 -7.61 -9.33
C HIS A 38 3.82 -7.23 -8.01
N TRP A 39 3.86 -5.95 -7.64
CA TRP A 39 4.40 -5.52 -6.34
C TRP A 39 3.61 -4.38 -5.70
N ALA A 40 3.63 -4.32 -4.38
CA ALA A 40 3.04 -3.21 -3.63
C ALA A 40 3.97 -2.77 -2.49
N LEU A 41 4.01 -1.46 -2.27
CA LEU A 41 4.76 -0.80 -1.21
C LEU A 41 3.81 -0.04 -0.31
N SER A 42 4.03 -0.10 1.00
CA SER A 42 3.39 0.77 1.98
C SER A 42 4.45 1.55 2.74
N ALA A 43 4.24 2.86 2.86
CA ALA A 43 5.19 3.76 3.47
C ALA A 43 4.49 5.06 3.91
N SER A 44 4.95 5.60 5.03
CA SER A 44 4.59 6.93 5.52
C SER A 44 5.89 7.72 5.71
N PRO A 45 5.97 9.02 5.38
CA PRO A 45 4.91 9.93 4.90
C PRO A 45 4.71 9.90 3.37
N ARG A 46 3.65 10.57 2.85
CA ARG A 46 3.33 10.68 1.41
C ARG A 46 4.53 11.04 0.53
N SER A 47 5.38 11.96 0.99
CA SER A 47 6.55 12.39 0.23
C SER A 47 7.53 11.25 -0.04
N ALA A 48 7.60 10.22 0.82
CA ALA A 48 8.38 9.03 0.57
C ALA A 48 7.77 8.18 -0.56
N MET A 49 6.43 8.12 -0.66
CA MET A 49 5.72 7.45 -1.75
C MET A 49 5.86 8.18 -3.08
N GLU A 50 5.81 9.51 -3.08
CA GLU A 50 6.04 10.29 -4.30
C GLU A 50 7.46 10.10 -4.84
N ALA A 51 8.47 10.13 -3.95
CA ALA A 51 9.84 9.83 -4.32
C ALA A 51 10.04 8.37 -4.77
N ALA A 52 9.28 7.42 -4.21
CA ALA A 52 9.31 6.03 -4.63
C ALA A 52 8.64 5.84 -6.00
N ARG A 53 7.51 6.51 -6.25
CA ARG A 53 6.81 6.52 -7.55
C ARG A 53 7.69 7.07 -8.66
N ASP A 54 8.42 8.16 -8.40
CA ASP A 54 9.34 8.76 -9.37
C ASP A 54 10.47 7.79 -9.80
N LYS A 55 10.91 6.92 -8.88
CA LYS A 55 11.99 5.96 -9.12
C LYS A 55 11.52 4.61 -9.66
N LEU A 56 10.43 4.07 -9.13
CA LEU A 56 9.96 2.70 -9.38
C LEU A 56 8.82 2.64 -10.39
N GLY A 57 8.15 3.77 -10.64
CA GLY A 57 6.88 3.79 -11.33
C GLY A 57 5.72 3.27 -10.46
N GLY A 58 4.57 3.08 -11.09
CA GLY A 58 3.35 2.62 -10.43
C GLY A 58 2.36 3.73 -10.07
N THR A 59 1.31 3.33 -9.36
CA THR A 59 0.17 4.18 -8.99
C THR A 59 0.09 4.31 -7.48
N ILE A 60 0.01 5.55 -6.99
CA ILE A 60 -0.22 5.81 -5.57
C ILE A 60 -1.72 5.70 -5.32
N GLU A 61 -2.09 4.72 -4.52
CA GLU A 61 -3.43 4.52 -3.99
C GLU A 61 -3.42 4.97 -2.53
N GLU A 62 -4.16 6.04 -2.26
CA GLU A 62 -4.42 6.49 -0.89
C GLU A 62 -5.84 6.07 -0.51
N THR A 63 -5.94 5.32 0.59
CA THR A 63 -7.22 5.06 1.23
C THR A 63 -7.24 5.81 2.55
N ASP A 64 -8.12 6.81 2.64
CA ASP A 64 -8.66 7.24 3.92
C ASP A 64 -9.32 6.02 4.54
N ALA A 65 -8.96 5.63 5.76
CA ALA A 65 -9.59 4.50 6.44
C ALA A 65 -11.10 4.76 6.57
N TYR A 66 -11.88 4.40 5.56
CA TYR A 66 -13.32 4.49 5.55
C TYR A 66 -13.81 3.32 6.38
N GLY A 67 -14.36 3.66 7.54
CA GLY A 67 -14.81 2.72 8.55
C GLY A 67 -15.59 1.54 7.95
N ALA A 68 -15.35 0.39 8.54
CA ALA A 68 -16.15 -0.81 8.37
C ALA A 68 -17.65 -0.45 8.22
N SER A 69 -18.17 -0.68 7.03
CA SER A 69 -19.58 -0.96 6.83
C SER A 69 -19.66 -2.09 5.81
N PRO A 70 -19.59 -3.35 6.26
CA PRO A 70 -20.09 -4.44 5.45
C PRO A 70 -21.61 -4.28 5.43
N SER A 71 -22.16 -3.56 4.45
CA SER A 71 -23.57 -3.75 4.11
C SER A 71 -23.67 -5.07 3.36
N ALA A 72 -23.62 -6.18 4.11
CA ALA A 72 -24.05 -7.47 3.62
C ALA A 72 -25.56 -7.38 3.34
N ALA A 73 -25.93 -7.59 2.09
CA ALA A 73 -27.32 -7.75 1.64
C ALA A 73 -27.87 -9.14 2.01
#